data_AF-A0A3P7IUT0-F1
#
_entry.id   AF-A0A3P7IUT0-F1
#
_cell.length_a   1.000
_cell.length_b   1.000
_cell.length_c   1.000
_cell.angle_alpha   90.00
_cell.angle_beta   90.00
_cell.angle_gamma   90.00
#
_symmetry.space_group_name_H-M   'P 1'
#
loop_
_entity.id
_entity.type
_entity.pdbx_description
1 polymer ?
#
loop_
_entity_poly.entity_id
_entity_poly.type
_entity_poly.pdbx_seq_one_letter_code
_entity_poly.pdbx_strand_id
1 'polypeptide(L)'
;MSQFCKDSGKLCTSNEKKKGKNNKERVGETRHTWSTLFASWVQIIVQSLIAPTAWLFVVFLDGGYYRCLFAHDFCNLTTARQCQNETVMAFYLNNPAFDKISANRKVRKFCPACICNLDGQDASYLEAESQIYAWFILIIAGVSTFFAICCVRMCDKYTYVQHQYVETYKMEEISKFEQVAKVNLIR
;
A
#
# COMPACT_ATOMS: atom_id res chain seq x y z
N MET A 1 -19.58 48.95 24.44
CA MET A 1 -19.89 48.66 23.02
C MET A 1 -20.38 47.22 22.94
N SER A 2 -21.68 47.07 22.82
CA SER A 2 -22.45 45.83 22.97
C SER A 2 -22.86 45.30 21.60
N GLN A 3 -22.61 44.01 21.33
CA GLN A 3 -23.00 43.36 20.08
C GLN A 3 -24.19 42.44 20.31
N PHE A 4 -25.22 42.64 19.50
CA PHE A 4 -26.60 42.14 19.63
C PHE A 4 -26.72 40.81 18.87
N CYS A 5 -27.08 39.71 19.54
CA CYS A 5 -27.48 38.47 18.85
C CYS A 5 -28.97 38.56 18.49
N LYS A 6 -29.27 38.44 17.19
CA LYS A 6 -30.63 38.38 16.66
C LYS A 6 -31.12 36.92 16.70
N ASP A 7 -32.35 36.78 17.17
CA ASP A 7 -33.19 35.58 17.27
C ASP A 7 -32.99 34.68 18.50
N SER A 8 -34.03 34.66 19.35
CA SER A 8 -34.23 33.90 20.60
C SER A 8 -33.84 34.58 21.93
N GLY A 9 -34.33 35.81 22.16
CA GLY A 9 -34.85 36.36 23.43
C GLY A 9 -34.40 35.87 24.82
N LYS A 10 -33.13 35.47 25.06
CA LYS A 10 -32.58 35.28 26.43
C LYS A 10 -31.16 35.82 26.57
N LEU A 11 -30.95 36.50 27.70
CA LEU A 11 -29.71 37.11 28.17
C LEU A 11 -28.87 36.02 28.89
N CYS A 12 -27.70 35.65 28.38
CA CYS A 12 -26.78 34.76 29.11
C CYS A 12 -25.65 35.58 29.75
N THR A 13 -25.64 35.62 31.08
CA THR A 13 -24.65 36.29 31.92
C THR A 13 -23.41 35.42 32.19
N SER A 14 -22.33 36.16 32.45
CA SER A 14 -20.94 35.82 32.78
C SER A 14 -20.63 34.59 33.65
N ASN A 15 -19.44 34.05 33.40
CA ASN A 15 -18.46 33.45 34.33
C ASN A 15 -18.24 31.92 34.32
N GLU A 16 -16.95 31.60 34.51
CA GLU A 16 -16.32 30.31 34.82
C GLU A 16 -16.05 29.30 33.68
N LYS A 17 -14.89 29.46 33.02
CA LYS A 17 -13.68 28.67 33.38
C LYS A 17 -12.51 29.01 32.45
N LYS A 18 -11.59 29.84 32.96
CA LYS A 18 -10.19 29.80 32.53
C LYS A 18 -9.59 28.49 33.04
N LYS A 19 -9.25 27.57 32.14
CA LYS A 19 -8.18 26.60 32.39
C LYS A 19 -7.38 26.44 31.11
N GLY A 20 -6.27 27.16 31.06
CA GLY A 20 -5.28 27.01 30.00
C GLY A 20 -4.76 25.57 29.99
N LYS A 21 -5.01 24.89 28.88
CA LYS A 21 -4.23 23.75 28.41
C LYS A 21 -4.01 24.01 26.93
N ASN A 22 -2.77 24.32 26.58
CA ASN A 22 -2.31 24.41 25.19
C ASN A 22 -2.34 23.01 24.58
N ASN A 23 -3.52 22.56 24.19
CA ASN A 23 -3.70 21.49 23.24
C ASN A 23 -4.39 22.10 22.02
N LYS A 24 -3.80 21.88 20.86
CA LYS A 24 -4.36 22.19 19.55
C LYS A 24 -5.52 21.21 19.28
N GLU A 25 -6.51 21.18 20.17
CA GLU A 25 -7.75 20.45 20.00
C GLU A 25 -8.56 21.21 18.95
N ARG A 26 -8.69 20.61 17.76
CA ARG A 26 -9.70 21.04 16.80
C ARG A 26 -11.05 21.03 17.53
N VAL A 27 -11.79 22.12 17.42
CA VAL A 27 -13.16 22.29 17.94
C VAL A 27 -13.97 21.03 17.62
N GLY A 28 -14.44 20.32 18.66
CA GLY A 28 -15.09 19.01 18.53
C GLY A 28 -16.34 19.02 17.63
N GLU A 29 -16.93 20.20 17.42
CA GLU A 29 -18.10 20.42 16.57
C GLU A 29 -17.81 20.35 15.05
N THR A 30 -16.53 20.41 14.65
CA THR A 30 -16.11 20.33 13.23
C THR A 30 -15.72 18.90 12.81
N ARG A 31 -15.99 17.90 13.65
CA ARG A 31 -15.51 16.54 13.44
C ARG A 31 -16.40 15.81 12.42
N HIS A 32 -15.80 15.42 11.29
CA HIS A 32 -16.46 14.61 10.28
C HIS A 32 -16.97 13.28 10.85
N THR A 33 -18.13 12.82 10.37
CA THR A 33 -18.70 11.52 10.70
C THR A 33 -17.69 10.41 10.44
N TRP A 34 -17.66 9.38 11.28
CA TRP A 34 -16.71 8.26 11.13
C TRP A 34 -16.77 7.59 9.74
N SER A 35 -17.97 7.51 9.14
CA SER A 35 -18.18 7.01 7.78
C SER A 35 -17.48 7.87 6.71
N THR A 36 -17.55 9.20 6.80
CA THR A 36 -16.90 10.09 5.82
C THR A 36 -15.39 10.13 5.98
N LEU A 37 -14.89 9.99 7.22
CA LEU A 37 -13.47 9.77 7.48
C LEU A 37 -13.00 8.48 6.83
N PHE A 38 -13.70 7.37 7.05
CA PHE A 38 -13.33 6.07 6.48
C PHE A 38 -13.32 6.11 4.94
N ALA A 39 -14.34 6.69 4.31
CA ALA A 39 -14.39 6.85 2.86
C ALA A 39 -13.20 7.67 2.32
N SER A 40 -12.84 8.76 3.01
CA SER A 40 -11.69 9.60 2.63
C SER A 40 -10.36 8.85 2.81
N TRP A 41 -10.23 8.08 3.89
CA TRP A 41 -9.05 7.25 4.14
C TRP A 41 -8.87 6.17 3.08
N VAL A 42 -9.95 5.50 2.68
CA VAL A 42 -9.92 4.48 1.61
C VAL A 42 -9.46 5.10 0.29
N GLN A 43 -9.96 6.30 -0.07
CA GLN A 43 -9.54 6.98 -1.30
C GLN A 43 -8.02 7.26 -1.31
N ILE A 44 -7.47 7.75 -0.19
CA ILE A 44 -6.04 8.02 -0.07
C ILE A 44 -5.23 6.71 -0.18
N ILE A 45 -5.67 5.66 0.49
CA ILE A 45 -4.99 4.34 0.45
C ILE A 45 -5.01 3.79 -0.97
N VAL A 46 -6.16 3.80 -1.65
CA VAL A 46 -6.29 3.31 -3.03
C VAL A 46 -5.36 4.09 -3.95
N GLN A 47 -5.32 5.42 -3.86
CA GLN A 47 -4.43 6.24 -4.68
C GLN A 47 -2.95 5.93 -4.40
N SER A 48 -2.58 5.69 -3.14
CA SER A 48 -1.20 5.35 -2.76
C SER A 48 -0.77 3.95 -3.20
N LEU A 49 -1.71 3.00 -3.32
CA LEU A 49 -1.43 1.61 -3.66
C LEU A 49 -1.26 1.35 -5.16
N ILE A 50 -1.61 2.30 -6.02
CA ILE A 50 -1.46 2.16 -7.48
C ILE A 50 0.01 1.87 -7.85
N ALA A 51 0.94 2.67 -7.35
CA ALA A 51 2.36 2.52 -7.69
C ALA A 51 2.99 1.22 -7.14
N PRO A 52 2.79 0.85 -5.85
CA PRO A 52 3.22 -0.46 -5.34
C PRO A 52 2.62 -1.64 -6.09
N THR A 53 1.34 -1.58 -6.46
CA THR A 53 0.66 -2.67 -7.18
C THR A 53 1.21 -2.81 -8.60
N ALA A 54 1.45 -1.69 -9.30
CA ALA A 54 2.07 -1.69 -10.61
C ALA A 54 3.50 -2.27 -10.57
N TRP A 55 4.30 -1.86 -9.57
CA TRP A 55 5.65 -2.40 -9.38
C TRP A 55 5.62 -3.90 -9.10
N LEU A 56 4.73 -4.34 -8.19
CA LEU A 56 4.55 -5.75 -7.86
C LEU A 56 4.17 -6.56 -9.11
N PHE A 57 3.23 -6.07 -9.90
CA PHE A 57 2.82 -6.70 -11.16
C PHE A 57 4.01 -6.90 -12.11
N VAL A 58 4.84 -5.88 -12.32
CA VAL A 58 6.03 -5.97 -13.19
C VAL A 58 7.03 -7.00 -12.66
N VAL A 59 7.28 -7.00 -11.34
CA VAL A 59 8.20 -7.95 -10.70
C VAL A 59 7.74 -9.41 -10.86
N PHE A 60 6.44 -9.68 -10.72
CA PHE A 60 5.89 -11.03 -10.92
C PHE A 60 5.85 -11.44 -12.40
N LEU A 61 5.64 -10.48 -13.31
CA LEU A 61 5.61 -10.74 -14.75
C LEU A 61 6.99 -11.12 -15.29
N ASP A 62 8.05 -10.46 -14.81
CA ASP A 62 9.44 -10.85 -15.08
C ASP A 62 9.78 -12.20 -14.44
N GLY A 63 9.25 -12.46 -13.25
CA GLY A 63 9.38 -13.77 -12.59
C GLY A 63 10.75 -14.06 -11.98
N GLY A 64 11.78 -13.27 -12.27
CA GLY A 64 13.15 -13.49 -11.76
C GLY A 64 13.23 -13.54 -10.23
N TYR A 65 12.55 -12.62 -9.54
CA TYR A 65 12.50 -12.60 -8.07
C TYR A 65 11.69 -13.77 -7.50
N TYR A 66 10.59 -14.15 -8.17
CA TYR A 66 9.76 -15.29 -7.76
C TYR A 66 10.54 -16.60 -7.88
N ARG A 67 11.25 -16.79 -8.99
CA ARG A 67 12.14 -17.93 -9.19
C ARG A 67 13.20 -18.03 -8.10
N CYS A 68 13.88 -16.94 -7.78
CA CYS A 68 14.92 -16.94 -6.74
C CYS A 68 14.36 -17.27 -5.36
N LEU A 69 13.15 -16.78 -5.05
CA LEU A 69 12.46 -17.05 -3.78
C LEU A 69 12.15 -18.55 -3.61
N PHE A 70 11.66 -19.20 -4.67
CA PHE A 70 11.23 -20.61 -4.63
C PHE A 70 12.27 -21.61 -5.14
N ALA A 71 13.43 -21.16 -5.65
CA ALA A 71 14.49 -22.05 -6.15
C ALA A 71 14.97 -23.06 -5.10
N HIS A 72 14.91 -22.72 -3.81
CA HIS A 72 15.35 -23.59 -2.73
C HIS A 72 14.52 -24.88 -2.59
N ASP A 73 13.24 -24.87 -2.98
CA ASP A 73 12.36 -26.04 -2.91
C ASP A 73 12.72 -27.11 -3.95
N PHE A 74 13.25 -26.68 -5.10
CA PHE A 74 13.66 -27.57 -6.20
C PHE A 74 15.13 -27.99 -6.09
N CYS A 75 15.95 -27.23 -5.36
CA CYS A 75 17.40 -27.41 -5.28
C CYS A 75 17.88 -28.16 -4.01
N ASN A 76 17.38 -29.38 -3.79
CA ASN A 76 17.88 -30.25 -2.72
C ASN A 76 19.26 -30.84 -3.06
N LEU A 77 20.16 -30.96 -2.07
CA LEU A 77 21.54 -31.42 -2.26
C LEU A 77 21.63 -32.83 -2.87
N THR A 78 20.68 -33.71 -2.57
CA THR A 78 20.69 -35.11 -3.05
C THR A 78 20.08 -35.28 -4.44
N THR A 79 19.21 -34.37 -4.88
CA THR A 79 18.47 -34.49 -6.14
C THR A 79 18.96 -33.51 -7.21
N ALA A 80 19.63 -32.43 -6.82
CA ALA A 80 20.11 -31.43 -7.76
C ALA A 80 21.24 -31.99 -8.65
N ARG A 81 20.99 -32.03 -9.96
CA ARG A 81 21.95 -32.53 -10.98
C ARG A 81 23.32 -31.86 -10.87
N GLN A 82 23.37 -30.57 -10.54
CA GLN A 82 24.61 -29.79 -10.41
C GLN A 82 25.43 -30.14 -9.16
N CYS A 83 24.82 -30.73 -8.13
CA CYS A 83 25.50 -31.18 -6.91
C CYS A 83 25.57 -32.71 -6.80
N GLN A 84 25.16 -33.44 -7.84
CA GLN A 84 25.14 -34.91 -7.82
C GLN A 84 26.54 -35.53 -7.86
N ASN A 85 27.55 -34.82 -8.38
CA ASN A 85 28.92 -35.30 -8.42
C ASN A 85 29.53 -35.31 -7.00
N GLU A 86 30.02 -36.47 -6.55
CA GLU A 86 30.53 -36.67 -5.19
C GLU A 86 31.66 -35.70 -4.82
N THR A 87 32.54 -35.39 -5.78
CA THR A 87 33.65 -34.44 -5.57
C THR A 87 33.15 -33.03 -5.28
N VAL A 88 32.09 -32.61 -5.98
CA VAL A 88 31.45 -31.31 -5.84
C VAL A 88 30.65 -31.25 -4.53
N MET A 89 29.93 -32.33 -4.20
CA MET A 89 29.21 -32.44 -2.94
C MET A 89 30.17 -32.37 -1.74
N ALA A 90 31.29 -33.09 -1.79
CA ALA A 90 32.32 -33.06 -0.74
C ALA A 90 32.93 -31.66 -0.57
N PHE A 91 33.14 -30.92 -1.67
CA PHE A 91 33.61 -29.53 -1.61
C PHE A 91 32.63 -28.63 -0.83
N TYR A 92 31.34 -28.70 -1.13
CA TYR A 92 30.33 -27.89 -0.43
C TYR A 92 30.12 -28.31 1.03
N LEU A 93 30.26 -29.61 1.34
CA LEU A 93 30.15 -30.12 2.71
C LEU A 93 31.34 -29.70 3.58
N ASN A 94 32.55 -29.69 3.02
CA ASN A 94 33.78 -29.40 3.74
C ASN A 94 34.09 -27.90 3.83
N ASN A 95 33.49 -27.05 2.98
CA ASN A 95 33.75 -25.63 2.99
C ASN A 95 32.86 -24.88 4.03
N PRO A 96 33.46 -24.29 5.08
CA PRO A 96 32.71 -23.61 6.15
C PRO A 96 32.01 -22.33 5.66
N ALA A 97 32.36 -21.80 4.49
CA ALA A 97 31.70 -20.62 3.91
C ALA A 97 30.19 -20.83 3.72
N PHE A 98 29.76 -22.07 3.43
CA PHE A 98 28.36 -22.39 3.21
C PHE A 98 27.62 -22.83 4.49
N ASP A 99 28.26 -22.77 5.67
CA ASP A 99 27.61 -23.11 6.95
C ASP A 99 26.44 -22.15 7.26
N LYS A 100 26.49 -20.92 6.72
CA LYS A 100 25.43 -19.91 6.89
C LYS A 100 24.16 -20.19 6.08
N ILE A 101 24.24 -21.04 5.06
CA ILE A 101 23.11 -21.35 4.16
C ILE A 101 22.23 -22.47 4.75
N SER A 102 22.79 -23.27 5.66
CA SER A 102 22.09 -24.34 6.35
C SER A 102 22.05 -24.03 7.85
N ALA A 103 20.84 -23.85 8.40
CA ALA A 103 20.67 -23.67 9.85
C ALA A 103 21.22 -24.86 10.68
N ASN A 104 21.52 -26.00 10.06
CA ASN A 104 22.12 -27.16 10.69
C ASN A 104 23.49 -27.49 10.10
N ARG A 105 24.54 -27.33 10.93
CA ARG A 105 25.96 -27.61 10.60
C ARG A 105 26.22 -29.05 10.12
N LYS A 106 25.33 -29.99 10.45
CA LYS A 106 25.48 -31.44 10.12
C LYS A 106 24.66 -31.92 8.92
N VAL A 107 23.67 -31.17 8.46
CA VAL A 107 22.77 -31.58 7.36
C VAL A 107 22.57 -30.40 6.43
N ARG A 108 23.47 -30.24 5.45
CA ARG A 108 23.27 -29.26 4.37
C ARG A 108 22.18 -29.81 3.45
N LYS A 109 21.05 -29.11 3.36
CA LYS A 109 19.88 -29.55 2.60
C LYS A 109 19.82 -29.01 1.17
N PHE A 110 20.55 -27.93 0.88
CA PHE A 110 20.38 -27.18 -0.36
C PHE A 110 21.70 -27.08 -1.15
N CYS A 111 21.61 -27.11 -2.49
CA CYS A 111 22.73 -26.97 -3.41
C CYS A 111 22.94 -25.50 -3.83
N PRO A 112 24.05 -24.82 -3.46
CA PRO A 112 24.24 -23.40 -3.76
C PRO A 112 24.29 -23.08 -5.26
N ALA A 113 24.95 -23.93 -6.04
CA ALA A 113 25.05 -23.75 -7.50
C ALA A 113 23.68 -23.80 -8.19
N CYS A 114 22.78 -24.64 -7.69
CA CYS A 114 21.42 -24.81 -8.23
C CYS A 114 20.53 -23.61 -7.93
N ILE A 115 20.64 -22.99 -6.75
CA ILE A 115 19.87 -21.79 -6.42
C ILE A 115 20.29 -20.62 -7.32
N CYS A 116 21.59 -20.49 -7.58
CA CYS A 116 22.12 -19.40 -8.41
C CYS A 116 21.88 -19.62 -9.90
N ASN A 117 21.91 -20.87 -10.37
CA ASN A 117 21.68 -21.22 -11.77
C ASN A 117 20.64 -22.34 -11.88
N LEU A 118 19.39 -22.01 -11.52
CA LEU A 118 18.25 -22.89 -11.73
C LEU A 118 17.93 -22.88 -13.23
N ASP A 119 18.19 -24.00 -13.90
CA ASP A 119 18.08 -24.15 -15.35
C ASP A 119 17.16 -25.31 -15.71
N GLY A 120 16.54 -25.23 -16.90
CA GLY A 120 15.73 -26.31 -17.46
C GLY A 120 14.22 -26.18 -17.20
N GLN A 121 13.55 -27.30 -16.92
CA GLN A 121 12.09 -27.35 -16.86
C GLN A 121 11.53 -26.69 -15.59
N ASP A 122 12.21 -26.85 -14.45
CA ASP A 122 11.79 -26.28 -13.17
C ASP A 122 11.82 -24.74 -13.24
N ALA A 123 12.87 -24.20 -13.83
CA ALA A 123 13.03 -22.80 -14.16
C ALA A 123 11.79 -22.21 -14.88
N SER A 124 11.45 -22.78 -16.05
CA SER A 124 10.31 -22.32 -16.85
C SER A 124 8.96 -22.53 -16.16
N TYR A 125 8.84 -23.57 -15.32
CA TYR A 125 7.64 -23.79 -14.52
C TYR A 125 7.40 -22.66 -13.52
N LEU A 126 8.43 -22.23 -12.78
CA LEU A 126 8.31 -21.13 -11.80
C LEU A 126 8.01 -19.78 -12.48
N GLU A 127 8.53 -19.53 -13.68
CA GLU A 127 8.19 -18.32 -14.46
C GLU A 127 6.73 -18.31 -14.90
N ALA A 128 6.23 -19.44 -15.40
CA ALA A 128 4.83 -19.54 -15.79
C ALA A 128 3.91 -19.36 -14.57
N GLU A 129 4.28 -19.93 -13.43
CA GLU A 129 3.56 -19.77 -12.17
C GLU A 129 3.54 -18.32 -11.69
N SER A 130 4.67 -17.60 -11.77
CA SER A 130 4.75 -16.19 -11.38
C SER A 130 3.87 -15.30 -12.27
N GLN A 131 3.84 -15.57 -13.57
CA GLN A 131 2.99 -14.83 -14.52
C GLN A 131 1.50 -15.03 -14.23
N ILE A 132 1.10 -16.25 -13.86
CA ILE A 132 -0.28 -16.53 -13.45
C ILE A 132 -0.64 -15.67 -12.22
N TYR A 133 0.24 -15.61 -11.21
CA TYR A 133 0.04 -14.73 -10.05
C TYR A 133 -0.01 -13.24 -10.43
N ALA A 134 0.81 -12.79 -11.37
CA ALA A 134 0.76 -11.41 -11.87
C ALA A 134 -0.63 -11.05 -12.41
N TRP A 135 -1.21 -11.92 -13.24
CA TRP A 135 -2.56 -11.71 -13.78
C TRP A 135 -3.64 -11.74 -12.71
N PHE A 136 -3.54 -12.66 -11.73
CA PHE A 136 -4.49 -12.69 -10.62
C PHE A 136 -4.46 -11.39 -9.80
N ILE A 137 -3.28 -10.87 -9.48
CA ILE A 137 -3.13 -9.60 -8.75
C ILE A 137 -3.79 -8.46 -9.54
N LEU A 138 -3.56 -8.39 -10.85
CA LEU A 138 -4.16 -7.36 -11.72
C LEU A 138 -5.69 -7.43 -11.70
N ILE A 139 -6.25 -8.63 -11.90
CA ILE A 139 -7.70 -8.84 -11.91
C ILE A 139 -8.31 -8.49 -10.54
N ILE A 140 -7.72 -8.98 -9.44
CA ILE A 140 -8.21 -8.70 -8.09
C ILE A 140 -8.16 -7.20 -7.79
N ALA A 141 -7.05 -6.52 -8.12
CA ALA A 141 -6.92 -5.08 -7.92
C ALA A 141 -7.96 -4.29 -8.73
N GLY A 142 -8.18 -4.68 -10.00
CA GLY A 142 -9.19 -4.07 -10.86
C GLY A 142 -10.62 -4.26 -10.34
N VAL A 143 -10.99 -5.49 -10.01
CA VAL A 143 -12.32 -5.83 -9.48
C VAL A 143 -12.56 -5.16 -8.12
N SER A 144 -11.56 -5.17 -7.23
CA SER A 144 -11.64 -4.51 -5.92
C SER A 144 -11.84 -3.01 -6.06
N THR A 145 -11.09 -2.35 -6.95
CA THR A 145 -11.22 -0.92 -7.22
C THR A 145 -12.59 -0.59 -7.80
N PHE A 146 -13.06 -1.37 -8.77
CA PHE A 146 -14.38 -1.22 -9.36
C PHE A 146 -15.49 -1.35 -8.31
N PHE A 147 -15.43 -2.41 -7.49
CA PHE A 147 -16.40 -2.65 -6.43
C PHE A 147 -16.41 -1.51 -5.40
N ALA A 148 -15.23 -1.03 -4.98
CA ALA A 148 -15.11 0.10 -4.06
C ALA A 148 -15.74 1.38 -4.64
N ILE A 149 -15.48 1.69 -5.91
CA ILE A 149 -16.09 2.85 -6.59
C ILE A 149 -17.61 2.68 -6.65
N CYS A 150 -18.11 1.50 -7.03
CA CYS A 150 -19.54 1.21 -7.08
C CYS A 150 -20.20 1.39 -5.70
N CYS A 151 -19.58 0.89 -4.63
CA CYS A 151 -20.09 1.07 -3.27
C CYS A 151 -20.11 2.55 -2.86
N VAL A 152 -19.02 3.29 -3.11
CA VAL A 152 -18.96 4.73 -2.77
C VAL A 152 -20.04 5.51 -3.53
N ARG A 153 -20.23 5.22 -4.81
CA ARG A 153 -21.22 5.90 -5.65
C ARG A 153 -22.66 5.51 -5.31
N MET A 154 -22.91 4.27 -4.93
CA MET A 154 -24.24 3.79 -4.51
C MET A 154 -24.62 4.30 -3.11
N CYS A 155 -23.63 4.54 -2.24
CA CYS A 155 -23.83 5.09 -0.89
C CYS A 155 -23.74 6.63 -0.83
N ASP A 156 -23.55 7.31 -1.97
CA ASP A 156 -23.53 8.77 -2.01
C ASP A 156 -24.95 9.33 -1.89
N LYS A 157 -25.11 10.41 -1.11
CA LYS A 157 -26.39 11.11 -0.94
C LYS A 157 -26.68 12.09 -2.07
N TYR A 158 -25.66 12.48 -2.86
CA TYR A 158 -25.77 13.49 -3.91
C TYR A 158 -26.03 12.86 -5.29
N THR A 159 -26.80 13.54 -6.14
CA THR A 159 -26.92 13.16 -7.56
C THR A 159 -25.63 13.48 -8.32
N TYR A 160 -25.34 12.75 -9.40
CA TYR A 160 -24.10 12.89 -10.20
C TYR A 160 -23.79 14.35 -10.59
N VAL A 161 -24.82 15.11 -10.99
CA VAL A 161 -24.69 16.52 -11.41
C VAL A 161 -24.30 17.42 -10.24
N GLN A 162 -24.86 17.18 -9.05
CA GLN A 162 -24.52 17.96 -7.86
C GLN A 162 -23.10 17.64 -7.39
N HIS A 163 -22.66 16.39 -7.51
CA HIS A 163 -21.29 15.99 -7.17
C HIS A 163 -20.26 16.71 -8.06
N GLN A 164 -20.44 16.72 -9.39
CA GLN A 164 -19.53 17.43 -10.29
C GLN A 164 -19.49 18.94 -10.05
N TYR A 165 -20.65 19.55 -9.77
CA TYR A 165 -20.71 20.97 -9.44
C TYR A 165 -19.92 21.29 -8.16
N VAL A 166 -20.10 20.46 -7.11
CA VAL A 166 -19.40 20.62 -5.83
C VAL A 166 -17.89 20.41 -5.96
N GLU A 167 -17.43 19.42 -6.72
CA GLU A 167 -15.98 19.23 -6.97
C GLU A 167 -15.38 20.40 -7.73
N THR A 168 -16.04 20.88 -8.79
CA THR A 168 -15.57 22.03 -9.59
C THR A 168 -15.50 23.29 -8.74
N TYR A 169 -16.54 23.57 -7.96
CA TYR A 169 -16.58 24.72 -7.06
C TYR A 169 -15.44 24.68 -6.03
N LYS A 170 -15.18 23.52 -5.41
CA LYS A 170 -14.08 23.35 -4.45
C LYS A 170 -12.71 23.64 -5.06
N MET A 171 -12.46 23.14 -6.28
CA MET A 171 -11.18 23.36 -6.98
C MET A 171 -10.96 24.84 -7.29
N GLU A 172 -12.00 25.54 -7.74
CA GLU A 172 -11.95 26.97 -8.00
C GLU A 172 -11.77 27.78 -6.70
N GLU A 173 -12.50 27.45 -5.65
CA GLU A 173 -12.41 28.13 -4.35
C GLU A 173 -11.00 28.03 -3.76
N ILE A 174 -10.40 26.83 -3.76
CA ILE A 174 -9.02 26.62 -3.27
C ILE A 174 -8.02 27.45 -4.09
N SER A 175 -8.14 27.43 -5.42
CA SER A 175 -7.26 28.19 -6.31
C SER A 175 -7.36 29.70 -6.06
N LYS A 176 -8.57 30.23 -5.95
CA LYS A 176 -8.81 31.66 -5.66
C LYS A 176 -8.34 32.04 -4.26
N PHE A 177 -8.59 31.18 -3.28
CA PHE A 177 -8.16 31.40 -1.90
C PHE A 177 -6.62 31.45 -1.81
N GLU A 178 -5.91 30.52 -2.46
CA GLU A 178 -4.45 30.55 -2.51
C GLU A 178 -3.90 31.81 -3.20
N GLN A 179 -4.53 32.27 -4.28
CA GLN A 179 -4.12 33.51 -4.95
C GLN A 179 -4.27 34.73 -4.03
N VAL A 180 -5.42 34.86 -3.36
CA VAL A 180 -5.67 35.96 -2.41
C VAL A 180 -4.73 35.88 -1.21
N ALA A 181 -4.48 34.68 -0.68
CA ALA A 181 -3.53 34.47 0.41
C ALA A 181 -2.10 34.87 0.02
N LYS A 182 -1.64 34.49 -1.17
CA LYS A 182 -0.31 34.88 -1.70
C LYS A 182 -0.18 36.40 -1.82
N VAL A 183 -1.19 37.09 -2.36
CA VAL A 183 -1.16 38.55 -2.51
C VAL A 183 -1.16 39.26 -1.14
N ASN A 184 -1.98 38.80 -0.19
CA ASN A 184 -2.08 39.41 1.13
C ASN A 184 -0.89 39.10 2.06
N LEU A 185 -0.12 38.04 1.80
CA LEU A 185 1.13 37.74 2.53
C LEU A 185 2.35 38.52 2.02
N ILE A 186 2.28 39.04 0.79
CA ILE A 186 3.36 39.84 0.17
C ILE A 186 3.22 41.34 0.51
N ARG A 187 2.04 41.78 0.97
CA ARG A 187 1.77 43.13 1.46
C ARG A 187 1.99 43.22 2.97
#